data_AF-U3IU53-F1
#
_entry.id   AF-U3IU53-F1
#
_cell.length_a   1.000
_cell.length_b   1.000
_cell.length_c   1.000
_cell.angle_alpha   90.00
_cell.angle_beta   90.00
_cell.angle_gamma   90.00
#
_symmetry.space_group_name_H-M   'P 1'
#
loop_
_entity.id
_entity.type
_entity.pdbx_description
1 polymer ?
#
loop_
_entity_poly.entity_id
_entity_poly.type
_entity_poly.pdbx_seq_one_letter_code
_entity_poly.pdbx_strand_id
1 'polypeptide(L)'
;MAAPPDGTGSGGMAAAPGGDGDGAGPGPSGGNGDSGHVSQSHSNASGLGEQEDEEGDALEASLSATAAAYAAYLLVDRSAFSEQVESLERSLDELLTRVDEFVGMLDMIRSDSSQVINESIPEIYTKATEMRQVYKKIDNLEAFVKMIGNCVAGMEERVIKAETDLGAFPSTFKKILHTISMPSFLNKSSSSRQQTPYEPPVLFKTEDYFPCLNEAPY
;
A
#
# COMPACT_ATOMS: atom_id res chain seq x y z
N MET A 1 -8.93 21.67 26.47
CA MET A 1 -8.26 22.99 26.38
C MET A 1 -6.77 22.73 26.29
N ALA A 2 -6.26 22.61 25.06
CA ALA A 2 -4.83 22.58 24.74
C ALA A 2 -4.71 23.07 23.29
N ALA A 3 -3.97 24.16 23.11
CA ALA A 3 -3.70 24.82 21.83
C ALA A 3 -2.50 24.15 21.12
N PRO A 4 -2.30 24.38 19.81
CA PRO A 4 -1.35 23.65 18.97
C PRO A 4 0.00 24.38 18.83
N PRO A 5 1.02 23.77 18.21
CA PRO A 5 2.09 24.51 17.57
C PRO A 5 1.83 24.69 16.06
N ASP A 6 1.87 25.96 15.68
CA ASP A 6 2.04 26.50 14.33
C ASP A 6 3.36 26.06 13.67
N GLY A 7 3.39 26.15 12.33
CA GLY A 7 4.49 26.85 11.69
C GLY A 7 5.39 26.06 10.73
N THR A 8 5.02 26.13 9.45
CA THR A 8 5.86 26.58 8.32
C THR A 8 7.24 25.96 8.09
N GLY A 9 7.39 25.32 6.92
CA GLY A 9 8.67 25.00 6.31
C GLY A 9 8.55 24.74 4.81
N SER A 10 8.27 25.81 4.05
CA SER A 10 8.40 25.85 2.58
C SER A 10 9.88 25.82 2.19
N GLY A 11 10.24 25.02 1.20
CA GLY A 11 11.60 24.94 0.66
C GLY A 11 11.66 24.06 -0.58
N GLY A 12 11.18 24.58 -1.70
CA GLY A 12 11.42 24.00 -3.02
C GLY A 12 12.84 24.25 -3.51
N MET A 13 13.40 23.26 -4.20
CA MET A 13 14.58 23.38 -5.07
C MET A 13 14.40 22.31 -6.16
N ALA A 14 13.89 22.71 -7.32
CA ALA A 14 14.65 23.21 -8.47
C ALA A 14 15.12 22.05 -9.36
N ALA A 15 14.31 21.79 -10.38
CA ALA A 15 14.67 21.04 -11.57
C ALA A 15 15.71 21.82 -12.39
N ALA A 16 16.66 21.11 -12.99
CA ALA A 16 17.52 21.62 -14.05
C ALA A 16 17.40 20.71 -15.29
N PRO A 17 17.30 21.29 -16.51
CA PRO A 17 17.09 20.55 -17.75
C PRO A 17 18.37 20.43 -18.61
N GLY A 18 18.35 19.44 -19.52
CA GLY A 18 18.75 19.61 -20.93
C GLY A 18 20.24 19.60 -21.28
N GLY A 19 20.59 18.78 -22.29
CA GLY A 19 21.88 18.87 -22.98
C GLY A 19 22.16 17.74 -23.98
N ASP A 20 21.28 17.58 -24.99
CA ASP A 20 21.63 16.93 -26.26
C ASP A 20 22.58 17.84 -27.06
N GLY A 21 23.53 17.26 -27.80
CA GLY A 21 24.34 18.04 -28.75
C GLY A 21 25.53 17.29 -29.34
N ASP A 22 25.27 16.61 -30.45
CA ASP A 22 26.13 16.25 -31.58
C ASP A 22 27.57 16.80 -31.65
N GLY A 23 28.48 15.92 -32.11
CA GLY A 23 29.83 16.32 -32.52
C GLY A 23 30.53 15.26 -33.37
N ALA A 24 30.04 15.08 -34.60
CA ALA A 24 30.81 14.97 -35.85
C ALA A 24 32.14 14.19 -35.85
N GLY A 25 32.15 13.07 -36.59
CA GLY A 25 33.39 12.47 -37.09
C GLY A 25 34.11 13.32 -38.14
N PRO A 26 35.34 12.94 -38.50
CA PRO A 26 35.75 12.99 -39.89
C PRO A 26 36.52 11.73 -40.32
N GLY A 27 36.09 11.11 -41.42
CA GLY A 27 37.04 10.69 -42.45
C GLY A 27 37.05 11.75 -43.57
N PRO A 28 37.74 11.59 -44.71
CA PRO A 28 38.83 10.66 -45.06
C PRO A 28 40.08 11.42 -45.59
N SER A 29 41.20 10.72 -45.81
CA SER A 29 42.29 10.97 -46.80
C SER A 29 43.54 10.23 -46.30
N GLY A 30 44.28 9.44 -47.06
CA GLY A 30 44.57 9.55 -48.49
C GLY A 30 46.02 9.99 -48.66
N GLY A 31 46.94 9.02 -48.69
CA GLY A 31 48.28 9.13 -49.27
C GLY A 31 49.39 9.72 -48.38
N ASN A 32 50.39 8.92 -48.01
CA ASN A 32 51.71 9.01 -48.62
C ASN A 32 52.58 7.82 -48.19
N GLY A 33 53.26 7.21 -49.16
CA GLY A 33 54.22 6.15 -48.92
C GLY A 33 55.42 6.66 -48.14
N ASP A 34 55.86 5.86 -47.17
CA ASP A 34 57.25 5.86 -46.74
C ASP A 34 57.75 4.42 -46.77
N SER A 35 58.63 4.16 -47.72
CA SER A 35 59.28 2.87 -47.93
C SER A 35 60.43 2.79 -46.95
N GLY A 36 60.16 2.28 -45.74
CA GLY A 36 61.19 1.97 -44.77
C GLY A 36 62.23 1.02 -45.38
N HIS A 37 63.40 1.57 -45.67
CA HIS A 37 64.57 0.85 -46.15
C HIS A 37 64.99 -0.19 -45.10
N VAL A 38 64.55 -1.44 -45.29
CA VAL A 38 65.12 -2.58 -44.56
C VAL A 38 66.53 -2.77 -45.09
N SER A 39 67.53 -2.26 -44.37
CA SER A 39 68.92 -2.67 -44.58
C SER A 39 69.00 -4.17 -44.26
N GLN A 40 68.88 -5.00 -45.29
CA GLN A 40 69.33 -6.38 -45.22
C GLN A 40 70.86 -6.36 -45.22
N SER A 41 71.45 -6.37 -44.04
CA SER A 41 72.84 -6.75 -43.89
C SER A 41 72.95 -8.22 -44.27
N HIS A 42 73.38 -8.48 -45.51
CA HIS A 42 73.89 -9.79 -45.91
C HIS A 42 75.22 -10.00 -45.20
N SER A 43 75.18 -10.66 -44.05
CA SER A 43 76.37 -11.29 -43.48
C SER A 43 76.68 -12.53 -44.33
N ASN A 44 77.42 -12.32 -45.42
CA ASN A 44 78.14 -13.41 -46.07
C ASN A 44 79.37 -13.74 -45.21
N ALA A 45 79.16 -14.53 -44.16
CA ALA A 45 80.23 -15.26 -43.51
C ALA A 45 80.32 -16.65 -44.18
N SER A 46 80.83 -16.69 -45.40
CA SER A 46 81.43 -17.91 -45.94
C SER A 46 82.93 -17.70 -45.89
N GLY A 47 83.54 -18.26 -44.86
CA GLY A 47 84.97 -18.15 -44.63
C GLY A 47 85.40 -19.04 -43.50
N LEU A 48 85.82 -20.25 -43.88
CA LEU A 48 86.83 -21.06 -43.19
C LEU A 48 86.40 -21.73 -41.88
N GLY A 49 86.19 -23.04 -41.95
CA GLY A 49 86.25 -23.90 -40.78
C GLY A 49 85.38 -25.14 -40.88
N GLU A 50 85.71 -26.06 -41.79
CA GLU A 50 85.32 -27.46 -41.60
C GLU A 50 86.14 -28.04 -40.44
N GLN A 51 85.79 -27.67 -39.20
CA GLN A 51 86.11 -28.38 -37.95
C GLN A 51 85.59 -27.54 -36.77
N GLU A 52 84.83 -28.18 -35.89
CA GLU A 52 84.27 -27.68 -34.61
C GLU A 52 82.79 -27.20 -34.61
N ASP A 53 81.90 -27.81 -35.40
CA ASP A 53 80.44 -27.58 -35.29
C ASP A 53 79.69 -28.61 -34.43
N GLU A 54 80.39 -29.52 -33.74
CA GLU A 54 79.73 -30.44 -32.80
C GLU A 54 79.60 -29.87 -31.38
N GLU A 55 80.50 -28.97 -30.97
CA GLU A 55 80.55 -28.43 -29.60
C GLU A 55 79.59 -27.24 -29.39
N GLY A 56 79.41 -26.41 -30.42
CA GLY A 56 78.46 -25.29 -30.42
C GLY A 56 77.00 -25.74 -30.47
N ASP A 57 76.67 -26.72 -31.33
CA ASP A 57 75.35 -27.35 -31.39
C ASP A 57 75.01 -28.07 -30.09
N ALA A 58 75.98 -28.74 -29.46
CA ALA A 58 75.80 -29.38 -28.17
C ALA A 58 75.52 -28.37 -27.03
N LEU A 59 76.20 -27.22 -27.04
CA LEU A 59 75.98 -26.14 -26.08
C LEU A 59 74.59 -25.50 -26.28
N GLU A 60 74.18 -25.24 -27.52
CA GLU A 60 72.85 -24.69 -27.83
C GLU A 60 71.74 -25.67 -27.44
N ALA A 61 71.92 -26.96 -27.74
CA ALA A 61 71.00 -28.01 -27.32
C ALA A 61 70.92 -28.11 -25.78
N SER A 62 72.05 -27.97 -25.07
CA SER A 62 72.09 -27.96 -23.61
C SER A 62 71.41 -26.73 -23.01
N LEU A 63 71.60 -25.54 -23.62
CA LEU A 63 70.97 -24.31 -23.19
C LEU A 63 69.46 -24.34 -23.45
N SER A 64 69.04 -24.84 -24.62
CA SER A 64 67.63 -25.08 -24.96
C SER A 64 66.98 -26.10 -24.02
N ALA A 65 67.64 -27.23 -23.75
CA ALA A 65 67.17 -28.21 -22.78
C ALA A 65 67.04 -27.64 -21.37
N THR A 66 68.02 -26.82 -20.94
CA THR A 66 68.00 -26.15 -19.63
C THR A 66 66.89 -25.11 -19.56
N ALA A 67 66.71 -24.28 -20.59
CA ALA A 67 65.64 -23.30 -20.69
C ALA A 67 64.26 -23.99 -20.71
N ALA A 68 64.12 -25.11 -21.42
CA ALA A 68 62.90 -25.91 -21.43
C ALA A 68 62.61 -26.52 -20.04
N ALA A 69 63.63 -27.00 -19.32
CA ALA A 69 63.49 -27.48 -17.96
C ALA A 69 63.05 -26.38 -16.98
N TYR A 70 63.61 -25.17 -17.10
CA TYR A 70 63.18 -24.00 -16.31
C TYR A 70 61.76 -23.54 -16.69
N ALA A 71 61.41 -23.53 -17.96
CA ALA A 71 60.07 -23.19 -18.42
C ALA A 71 59.03 -24.21 -17.93
N ALA A 72 59.39 -25.50 -17.85
CA ALA A 72 58.51 -26.54 -17.33
C ALA A 72 58.07 -26.27 -15.89
N TYR A 73 58.94 -25.73 -15.03
CA TYR A 73 58.57 -25.32 -13.67
C TYR A 73 57.47 -24.24 -13.64
N LEU A 74 57.41 -23.36 -14.64
CA LEU A 74 56.37 -22.33 -14.76
C LEU A 74 55.09 -22.85 -15.42
N LEU A 75 55.20 -23.91 -16.23
CA LEU A 75 54.10 -24.48 -16.99
C LEU A 75 53.33 -25.56 -16.23
N VAL A 76 53.96 -26.26 -15.27
CA VAL A 76 53.31 -27.27 -14.42
C VAL A 76 52.13 -26.69 -13.65
N ASP A 77 52.23 -25.43 -13.20
CA ASP A 77 51.14 -24.72 -12.53
C ASP A 77 50.23 -23.93 -13.49
N ARG A 78 50.56 -23.86 -14.78
CA ARG A 78 49.75 -23.08 -15.75
C ARG A 78 48.37 -23.69 -15.96
N SER A 79 48.25 -25.02 -15.94
CA SER A 79 46.96 -25.71 -16.04
C SER A 79 46.13 -25.55 -14.76
N ALA A 80 46.76 -25.68 -13.58
CA ALA A 80 46.09 -25.47 -12.30
C ALA A 80 45.68 -23.99 -12.12
N PHE A 81 46.48 -23.05 -12.65
CA PHE A 81 46.17 -21.64 -12.67
C PHE A 81 45.00 -21.34 -13.63
N SER A 82 44.97 -21.93 -14.83
CA SER A 82 43.84 -21.76 -15.74
C SER A 82 42.53 -22.30 -15.15
N GLU A 83 42.56 -23.44 -14.48
CA GLU A 83 41.36 -23.98 -13.80
C GLU A 83 40.86 -23.05 -12.67
N GLN A 84 41.77 -22.42 -11.92
CA GLN A 84 41.41 -21.44 -10.89
C GLN A 84 40.80 -20.17 -11.49
N VAL A 85 41.33 -19.70 -12.62
CA VAL A 85 40.78 -18.54 -13.35
C VAL A 85 39.39 -18.86 -13.88
N GLU A 86 39.19 -20.01 -14.53
CA GLU A 86 37.87 -20.42 -15.04
C GLU A 86 36.85 -20.61 -13.91
N SER A 87 37.27 -21.16 -12.77
CA SER A 87 36.43 -21.28 -11.57
C SER A 87 36.02 -19.90 -11.03
N LEU A 88 36.96 -18.95 -10.99
CA LEU A 88 36.69 -17.58 -10.58
C LEU A 88 35.72 -16.88 -11.54
N GLU A 89 35.93 -17.00 -12.84
CA GLU A 89 35.03 -16.45 -13.88
C GLU A 89 33.62 -17.02 -13.73
N ARG A 90 33.49 -18.33 -13.55
CA ARG A 90 32.20 -18.98 -13.30
C ARG A 90 31.53 -18.45 -12.02
N SER A 91 32.29 -18.27 -10.95
CA SER A 91 31.76 -17.71 -9.70
C SER A 91 31.31 -16.26 -9.84
N LEU A 92 32.00 -15.47 -10.68
CA LEU A 92 31.65 -14.09 -10.99
C LEU A 92 30.34 -14.04 -11.79
N ASP A 93 30.21 -14.87 -12.81
CA ASP A 93 28.99 -14.96 -13.62
C ASP A 93 27.78 -15.36 -12.77
N GLU A 94 27.96 -16.32 -11.85
CA GLU A 94 26.91 -16.73 -10.91
C GLU A 94 26.55 -15.59 -9.95
N LEU A 95 27.53 -14.82 -9.49
CA LEU A 95 27.29 -13.65 -8.64
C LEU A 95 26.56 -12.53 -9.39
N LEU A 96 26.97 -12.23 -10.63
CA LEU A 96 26.31 -11.23 -11.46
C LEU A 96 24.86 -11.62 -11.74
N THR A 97 24.62 -12.89 -12.07
CA THR A 97 23.25 -13.42 -12.24
C THR A 97 22.42 -13.23 -10.97
N ARG A 98 22.97 -13.55 -9.79
CA ARG A 98 22.27 -13.31 -8.52
C ARG A 98 21.99 -11.84 -8.25
N VAL A 99 22.90 -10.93 -8.61
CA VAL A 99 22.67 -9.49 -8.47
C VAL A 99 21.49 -9.04 -9.33
N ASP A 100 21.40 -9.52 -10.57
CA ASP A 100 20.26 -9.23 -11.45
C ASP A 100 18.93 -9.76 -10.86
N GLU A 101 18.95 -10.95 -10.28
CA GLU A 101 17.79 -11.50 -9.55
C GLU A 101 17.42 -10.65 -8.33
N PHE A 102 18.39 -10.15 -7.56
CA PHE A 102 18.14 -9.25 -6.42
C PHE A 102 17.52 -7.93 -6.88
N VAL A 103 17.96 -7.37 -8.01
CA VAL A 103 17.34 -6.18 -8.59
C VAL A 103 15.88 -6.46 -8.94
N GLY A 104 15.60 -7.60 -9.58
CA GLY A 104 14.23 -8.02 -9.87
C GLY A 104 13.36 -8.17 -8.62
N MET A 105 13.89 -8.75 -7.54
CA MET A 105 13.19 -8.84 -6.27
C MET A 105 12.94 -7.47 -5.62
N LEU A 106 13.90 -6.55 -5.69
CA LEU A 106 13.72 -5.19 -5.17
C LEU A 106 12.64 -4.43 -5.93
N ASP A 107 12.58 -4.58 -7.25
CA ASP A 107 11.54 -3.95 -8.07
C ASP A 107 10.16 -4.50 -7.74
N MET A 108 10.03 -5.83 -7.52
CA MET A 108 8.79 -6.43 -7.04
C MET A 108 8.39 -5.87 -5.67
N ILE A 109 9.30 -5.83 -4.70
CA ILE A 109 9.03 -5.29 -3.36
C ILE A 109 8.60 -3.82 -3.45
N ARG A 110 9.24 -3.02 -4.30
CA ARG A 110 8.92 -1.61 -4.48
C ARG A 110 7.54 -1.43 -5.11
N SER A 111 7.22 -2.24 -6.11
CA SER A 111 5.90 -2.28 -6.75
C SER A 111 4.82 -2.65 -5.75
N ASP A 112 5.00 -3.74 -5.00
CA ASP A 112 4.05 -4.23 -4.01
C ASP A 112 3.85 -3.22 -2.88
N SER A 113 4.94 -2.61 -2.40
CA SER A 113 4.87 -1.55 -1.39
C SER A 113 4.09 -0.34 -1.90
N SER A 114 4.33 0.06 -3.16
CA SER A 114 3.59 1.14 -3.80
C SER A 114 2.10 0.80 -3.90
N GLN A 115 1.75 -0.42 -4.30
CA GLN A 115 0.37 -0.87 -4.37
C GLN A 115 -0.31 -0.84 -3.00
N VAL A 116 0.31 -1.41 -1.98
CA VAL A 116 -0.25 -1.45 -0.62
C VAL A 116 -0.47 -0.04 -0.07
N ILE A 117 0.50 0.85 -0.23
CA ILE A 117 0.45 2.20 0.34
C ILE A 117 -0.53 3.09 -0.42
N ASN A 118 -0.52 3.05 -1.75
CA ASN A 118 -1.28 3.99 -2.57
C ASN A 118 -2.70 3.50 -2.90
N GLU A 119 -2.95 2.20 -2.85
CA GLU A 119 -4.24 1.62 -3.22
C GLU A 119 -4.87 0.88 -2.03
N SER A 120 -4.22 -0.19 -1.55
CA SER A 120 -4.86 -1.10 -0.60
C SER A 120 -5.19 -0.46 0.75
N ILE A 121 -4.29 0.33 1.33
CA ILE A 121 -4.52 1.00 2.62
C ILE A 121 -5.65 2.04 2.51
N PRO A 122 -5.65 2.96 1.53
CA PRO A 122 -6.77 3.88 1.31
C PRO A 122 -8.13 3.18 1.09
N GLU A 123 -8.16 2.08 0.34
CA GLU A 123 -9.37 1.29 0.14
C GLU A 123 -9.88 0.68 1.45
N ILE A 124 -8.98 0.08 2.24
CA ILE A 124 -9.32 -0.46 3.57
C ILE A 124 -9.89 0.65 4.47
N TYR A 125 -9.27 1.84 4.48
CA TYR A 125 -9.76 2.97 5.24
C TYR A 125 -11.16 3.42 4.81
N THR A 126 -11.39 3.46 3.50
CA THR A 126 -12.70 3.79 2.91
C THR A 126 -13.75 2.78 3.37
N LYS A 127 -13.46 1.48 3.26
CA LYS A 127 -14.36 0.42 3.72
C LYS A 127 -14.60 0.44 5.22
N ALA A 128 -13.57 0.70 6.03
CA ALA A 128 -13.73 0.86 7.48
C ALA A 128 -14.63 2.06 7.82
N THR A 129 -14.58 3.13 7.03
CA THR A 129 -15.44 4.31 7.20
C THR A 129 -16.89 4.03 6.80
N GLU A 130 -17.11 3.31 5.70
CA GLU A 130 -18.43 2.81 5.31
C GLU A 130 -19.03 1.92 6.42
N MET A 131 -18.24 1.00 6.98
CA MET A 131 -18.68 0.15 8.11
C MET A 131 -19.10 0.99 9.32
N ARG A 132 -18.36 2.05 9.65
CA ARG A 132 -18.72 2.96 10.75
C ARG A 132 -20.08 3.62 10.53
N GLN A 133 -20.42 3.96 9.29
CA GLN A 133 -21.74 4.51 8.95
C GLN A 133 -22.84 3.47 9.14
N VAL A 134 -22.58 2.20 8.80
CA VAL A 134 -23.51 1.09 9.05
C VAL A 134 -23.76 0.91 10.54
N TYR A 135 -22.71 0.88 11.37
CA TYR A 135 -22.86 0.78 12.83
C TYR A 135 -23.68 1.95 13.40
N LYS A 136 -23.45 3.17 12.93
CA LYS A 136 -24.26 4.33 13.34
C LYS A 136 -25.75 4.15 12.98
N LYS A 137 -26.07 3.57 11.82
CA LYS A 137 -27.46 3.28 11.44
C LYS A 137 -28.07 2.21 12.36
N ILE A 138 -27.28 1.23 12.79
CA ILE A 138 -27.71 0.19 13.75
C ILE A 138 -28.00 0.83 15.11
N ASP A 139 -27.09 1.67 15.63
CA ASP A 139 -27.27 2.36 16.92
C ASP A 139 -28.52 3.24 16.91
N ASN A 140 -28.73 3.99 15.82
CA ASN A 140 -29.93 4.82 15.65
C ASN A 140 -31.22 3.99 15.62
N LEU A 141 -31.19 2.82 14.97
CA LEU A 141 -32.33 1.90 14.94
C LEU A 141 -32.63 1.33 16.33
N GLU A 142 -31.61 0.92 17.08
CA GLU A 142 -31.79 0.45 18.45
C GLU A 142 -32.44 1.52 19.33
N ALA A 143 -31.91 2.75 19.27
CA ALA A 143 -32.45 3.87 20.03
C ALA A 143 -33.90 4.19 19.63
N PHE A 144 -34.22 4.12 18.35
CA PHE A 144 -35.58 4.32 17.83
C PHE A 144 -36.56 3.25 18.33
N VAL A 145 -36.17 1.98 18.26
CA VAL A 145 -36.99 0.86 18.77
C VAL A 145 -37.23 0.99 20.27
N LYS A 146 -36.20 1.37 21.03
CA LYS A 146 -36.33 1.60 22.47
C LYS A 146 -37.31 2.74 22.79
N MET A 147 -37.25 3.84 22.04
CA MET A 147 -38.22 4.94 22.18
C MET A 147 -39.65 4.47 21.88
N ILE A 148 -39.87 3.73 20.78
CA ILE A 148 -41.20 3.18 20.46
C ILE A 148 -41.70 2.29 21.59
N GLY A 149 -40.84 1.41 22.13
CA GLY A 149 -41.18 0.58 23.27
C GLY A 149 -41.68 1.40 24.46
N ASN A 150 -41.00 2.48 24.79
CA ASN A 150 -41.41 3.40 25.87
C ASN A 150 -42.74 4.11 25.56
N CYS A 151 -42.96 4.55 24.31
CA CYS A 151 -44.23 5.17 23.89
C CYS A 151 -45.41 4.20 24.03
N VAL A 152 -45.23 2.94 23.62
CA VAL A 152 -46.26 1.90 23.73
C VAL A 152 -46.56 1.57 25.19
N ALA A 153 -45.52 1.37 26.02
CA ALA A 153 -45.69 1.10 27.44
C ALA A 153 -46.45 2.25 28.15
N GLY A 154 -46.09 3.51 27.86
CA GLY A 154 -46.81 4.67 28.40
C GLY A 154 -48.26 4.79 27.88
N MET A 155 -48.53 4.35 26.66
CA MET A 155 -49.90 4.29 26.12
C MET A 155 -50.71 3.19 26.81
N GLU A 156 -50.14 2.01 26.99
CA GLU A 156 -50.76 0.88 27.71
C GLU A 156 -51.12 1.26 29.15
N GLU A 157 -50.23 1.94 29.89
CA GLU A 157 -50.52 2.44 31.24
C GLU A 157 -51.71 3.41 31.26
N ARG A 158 -51.79 4.34 30.29
CA ARG A 158 -52.93 5.27 30.18
C ARG A 158 -54.23 4.55 29.85
N VAL A 159 -54.20 3.53 28.99
CA VAL A 159 -55.38 2.72 28.66
C VAL A 159 -55.85 1.96 29.91
N ILE A 160 -54.95 1.27 30.61
CA ILE A 160 -55.27 0.56 31.86
C ILE A 160 -55.88 1.51 32.90
N LYS A 161 -55.32 2.71 33.05
CA LYS A 161 -55.86 3.73 33.95
C LYS A 161 -57.27 4.17 33.55
N ALA A 162 -57.49 4.47 32.27
CA ALA A 162 -58.81 4.87 31.76
C ALA A 162 -59.85 3.75 31.91
N GLU A 163 -59.46 2.50 31.67
CA GLU A 163 -60.31 1.31 31.87
C GLU A 163 -60.62 1.10 33.35
N THR A 164 -59.66 1.31 34.25
CA THR A 164 -59.88 1.25 35.70
C THR A 164 -60.84 2.34 36.16
N ASP A 165 -60.65 3.59 35.70
CA ASP A 165 -61.50 4.72 36.04
C ASP A 165 -62.94 4.55 35.50
N LEU A 166 -63.09 3.92 34.33
CA LEU A 166 -64.40 3.64 33.72
C LEU A 166 -65.07 2.38 34.30
N GLY A 167 -64.29 1.34 34.58
CA GLY A 167 -64.70 0.06 35.16
C GLY A 167 -64.97 0.13 36.65
N ALA A 168 -64.39 1.11 37.35
CA ALA A 168 -64.84 1.61 38.63
C ALA A 168 -66.16 2.38 38.44
N PHE A 169 -67.18 1.69 37.92
CA PHE A 169 -68.55 2.18 37.95
C PHE A 169 -68.84 2.51 39.41
N PRO A 170 -69.17 3.76 39.75
CA PRO A 170 -69.11 4.16 41.13
C PRO A 170 -70.29 3.48 41.84
N SER A 171 -69.98 2.40 42.58
CA SER A 171 -70.97 1.56 43.26
C SER A 171 -71.81 2.37 44.26
N THR A 172 -71.28 3.53 44.66
CA THR A 172 -71.94 4.59 45.41
C THR A 172 -73.09 5.28 44.66
N PHE A 173 -73.06 5.42 43.33
CA PHE A 173 -74.18 6.02 42.58
C PHE A 173 -75.32 5.03 42.36
N LYS A 174 -75.04 3.71 42.30
CA LYS A 174 -76.12 2.71 42.35
C LYS A 174 -76.89 2.81 43.67
N LYS A 175 -76.22 3.00 44.80
CA LYS A 175 -76.88 3.18 46.11
C LYS A 175 -77.72 4.45 46.20
N ILE A 176 -77.29 5.55 45.58
CA ILE A 176 -78.04 6.82 45.59
C ILE A 176 -79.23 6.79 44.61
N LEU A 177 -79.09 6.15 43.44
CA LEU A 177 -80.20 5.99 42.49
C LEU A 177 -81.30 5.04 42.99
N HIS A 178 -80.98 4.09 43.87
CA HIS A 178 -81.98 3.21 44.49
C HIS A 178 -82.82 3.90 45.59
N THR A 179 -82.42 5.08 46.06
CA THR A 179 -83.18 5.83 47.09
C THR A 179 -84.08 6.91 46.49
N ILE A 180 -83.92 7.27 45.22
CA ILE A 180 -84.67 8.38 44.60
C ILE A 180 -85.51 7.86 43.44
N SER A 181 -86.71 7.39 43.79
CA SER A 181 -87.85 7.27 42.87
C SER A 181 -88.36 8.69 42.51
N MET A 182 -88.69 8.92 41.24
CA MET A 182 -88.84 10.24 40.56
C MET A 182 -90.11 11.05 40.95
N PRO A 183 -90.25 12.35 40.57
CA PRO A 183 -90.69 12.71 39.20
C PRO A 183 -90.12 14.01 38.60
N SER A 184 -90.42 14.19 37.30
CA SER A 184 -90.15 15.27 36.34
C SER A 184 -89.95 16.72 36.81
N PHE A 185 -89.25 17.43 35.92
CA PHE A 185 -89.21 18.87 35.64
C PHE A 185 -87.99 19.65 36.16
N LEU A 186 -87.45 20.46 35.23
CA LEU A 186 -86.59 21.64 35.38
C LEU A 186 -85.07 21.45 35.20
N ASN A 187 -84.64 21.85 33.99
CA ASN A 187 -83.60 22.84 33.69
C ASN A 187 -82.32 22.90 34.54
N LYS A 188 -81.21 22.90 33.78
CA LYS A 188 -79.99 23.69 34.03
C LYS A 188 -79.12 23.22 35.20
N SER A 189 -78.33 22.19 34.92
CA SER A 189 -76.86 22.27 34.99
C SER A 189 -76.33 20.97 34.40
N SER A 190 -75.73 21.01 33.22
CA SER A 190 -74.83 19.95 32.80
C SER A 190 -73.66 19.98 33.79
N SER A 191 -73.80 19.25 34.89
CA SER A 191 -72.73 18.99 35.84
C SER A 191 -71.54 18.55 35.00
N SER A 192 -70.51 19.40 34.95
CA SER A 192 -69.28 19.09 34.24
C SER A 192 -68.74 17.84 34.91
N ARG A 193 -69.04 16.68 34.30
CA ARG A 193 -68.20 15.50 34.43
C ARG A 193 -66.80 16.06 34.25
N GLN A 194 -66.00 16.08 35.30
CA GLN A 194 -64.59 16.44 35.22
C GLN A 194 -63.95 15.33 34.38
N GLN A 195 -64.17 15.40 33.08
CA GLN A 195 -63.36 14.73 32.10
C GLN A 195 -62.01 15.37 32.31
N THR A 196 -61.09 14.58 32.85
CA THR A 196 -59.68 14.92 32.79
C THR A 196 -59.40 15.33 31.35
N PRO A 197 -58.89 16.55 31.11
CA PRO A 197 -58.66 17.02 29.76
C PRO A 197 -57.77 16.00 29.04
N TYR A 198 -58.22 15.56 27.87
CA TYR A 198 -57.47 14.62 27.04
C TYR A 198 -56.14 15.27 26.66
N GLU A 199 -55.04 14.67 27.11
CA GLU A 199 -53.70 15.05 26.70
C GLU A 199 -53.28 14.13 25.54
N PRO A 200 -53.03 14.69 24.34
CA PRO A 200 -52.58 13.91 23.19
C PRO A 200 -51.25 13.20 23.49
N PRO A 201 -51.08 11.93 23.08
CA PRO A 201 -49.81 11.24 23.17
C PRO A 201 -48.70 12.02 22.43
N VAL A 202 -47.53 12.13 23.05
CA VAL A 202 -46.34 12.62 22.36
C VAL A 202 -46.00 11.63 21.25
N LEU A 203 -46.13 12.09 20.00
CA LEU A 203 -45.80 11.30 18.82
C LEU A 203 -44.29 11.36 18.60
N PHE A 204 -43.68 10.21 18.38
CA PHE A 204 -42.28 10.14 18.00
C PHE A 204 -42.10 10.54 16.53
N LYS A 205 -40.94 11.10 16.23
CA LYS A 205 -40.53 11.50 14.88
C LYS A 205 -39.43 10.59 14.39
N THR A 206 -39.62 10.01 13.21
CA THR A 206 -38.61 9.11 12.61
C THR A 206 -37.41 9.92 12.13
N GLU A 207 -37.64 11.18 11.76
CA GLU A 207 -36.60 12.10 11.28
C GLU A 207 -35.49 12.34 12.31
N ASP A 208 -35.81 12.25 13.60
CA ASP A 208 -34.86 12.45 14.70
C ASP A 208 -33.79 11.35 14.78
N TYR A 209 -34.09 10.16 14.24
CA TYR A 209 -33.21 8.98 14.28
C TYR A 209 -32.65 8.62 12.90
N PHE A 210 -33.40 8.91 11.84
CA PHE A 210 -33.02 8.69 10.45
C PHE A 210 -33.16 9.99 9.65
N PRO A 211 -32.30 10.99 9.89
CA PRO A 211 -32.32 12.21 9.09
C PRO A 211 -32.09 11.85 7.62
N CYS A 212 -32.97 12.34 6.74
CA CYS A 212 -32.77 12.22 5.29
C CYS A 212 -31.39 12.78 4.98
N LEU A 213 -30.48 11.93 4.51
CA LEU A 213 -29.20 12.37 3.98
C LEU A 213 -29.55 13.22 2.76
N ASN A 214 -29.55 14.55 2.91
CA ASN A 214 -29.49 15.44 1.76
C ASN A 214 -28.27 15.01 0.95
N GLU A 215 -28.55 14.45 -0.21
CA GLU A 215 -27.61 14.08 -1.25
C GLU A 215 -26.79 15.33 -1.59
N ALA A 216 -25.58 15.41 -1.04
CA ALA A 216 -24.62 16.40 -1.51
C ALA A 216 -24.05 15.85 -2.83
N PRO A 217 -24.22 16.56 -3.97
CA PRO A 217 -23.58 16.16 -5.21
C PRO A 217 -22.10 16.52 -5.12
N TYR A 218 -21.24 15.52 -5.00
CA TYR A 218 -19.84 15.60 -5.41
C TYR A 218 -19.43 14.29 -6.05
#